data_AF-A0A539EDT8-F1
#
_entry.id   AF-A0A539EDT8-F1
#
_cell.length_a   1.000
_cell.length_b   1.000
_cell.length_c   1.000
_cell.angle_alpha   90.00
_cell.angle_beta   90.00
_cell.angle_gamma   90.00
#
_symmetry.space_group_name_H-M   'P 1'
#
loop_
_entity.id
_entity.type
_entity.pdbx_description
1 polymer ?
#
loop_
_entity_poly.entity_id
_entity_poly.type
_entity_poly.pdbx_seq_one_letter_code
_entity_poly.pdbx_strand_id
1 'polypeptide(L)' 'EKGPRAGFSYSHSHRATKRVFRPNLQKQKVVRSGRTVTAYVCTSCIKSGKAVRPAR' A
#
# COMPACT_ATOMS: atom_id res chain seq x y z
N GLU A 1 9.30 -1.42 -3.74
CA GLU A 1 7.89 -1.80 -4.01
C GLU A 1 7.33 -2.54 -2.79
N LYS A 2 6.03 -2.38 -2.46
CA LYS A 2 5.43 -3.08 -1.32
C LYS A 2 4.57 -4.24 -1.83
N GLY A 3 5.00 -5.47 -1.59
CA GLY A 3 4.24 -6.68 -1.89
C GLY A 3 3.47 -7.21 -0.68
N PRO A 4 2.49 -8.12 -0.91
CA PRO A 4 1.87 -8.87 0.17
C PRO A 4 2.91 -9.76 0.86
N ARG A 5 2.81 -9.89 2.19
CA ARG A 5 3.67 -10.80 2.97
C ARG A 5 2.83 -11.93 3.55
N ALA A 6 3.36 -13.15 3.49
CA ALA A 6 2.76 -14.30 4.16
C ALA A 6 3.05 -14.25 5.66
N GLY A 7 2.14 -14.79 6.47
CA GLY A 7 2.37 -15.05 7.88
C GLY A 7 1.20 -15.78 8.53
N PHE A 8 1.10 -15.70 9.85
CA PHE A 8 0.10 -16.42 10.63
C PHE A 8 -0.63 -15.49 11.60
N SER A 9 -1.89 -15.84 11.90
CA SER A 9 -2.63 -15.31 13.04
C SER A 9 -2.62 -16.35 14.15
N TYR A 10 -2.20 -15.96 15.35
CA TYR A 10 -2.13 -16.83 16.52
C TYR A 10 -3.33 -16.57 17.43
N SER A 11 -4.00 -17.63 17.86
CA SER A 11 -5.03 -17.55 18.91
C SER A 11 -4.38 -17.43 20.30
N HIS A 12 -5.21 -17.19 21.33
CA HIS A 12 -4.79 -17.23 22.73
C HIS A 12 -4.16 -18.59 23.12
N SER A 13 -4.64 -19.68 22.53
CA SER A 13 -4.09 -21.04 22.65
C SER A 13 -2.95 -21.35 21.66
N HIS A 14 -2.36 -20.32 21.03
CA HIS A 14 -1.23 -20.42 20.11
C HIS A 14 -1.49 -21.26 18.84
N ARG A 15 -2.76 -21.41 18.43
CA ARG A 15 -3.10 -22.04 17.15
C ARG A 15 -2.79 -21.10 15.99
N ALA A 16 -1.91 -21.52 15.10
CA ALA A 16 -1.50 -20.74 13.94
C ALA A 16 -2.44 -20.97 12.74
N THR A 17 -3.03 -19.91 12.22
CA THR A 17 -3.82 -19.92 10.98
C THR A 17 -3.13 -19.08 9.91
N LYS A 18 -3.07 -19.59 8.67
CA LYS A 18 -2.40 -18.87 7.56
C LYS A 18 -3.12 -17.55 7.27
N ARG A 19 -2.37 -16.46 7.15
CA ARG A 19 -2.89 -15.13 6.80
C ARG A 19 -1.94 -14.43 5.83
N VAL A 20 -2.50 -13.54 5.01
CA VAL A 20 -1.74 -12.65 4.13
C VAL A 20 -1.84 -11.22 4.62
N PHE A 21 -0.70 -10.56 4.81
CA PHE A 21 -0.60 -9.14 5.13
C PHE A 21 -0.51 -8.34 3.84
N ARG A 22 -1.64 -7.72 3.46
CA ARG A 22 -1.70 -6.84 2.29
C ARG A 22 -1.33 -5.40 2.68
N PRO A 23 -0.49 -4.70 1.90
CA PRO A 23 -0.24 -3.29 2.12
C PRO A 23 -1.52 -2.47 1.88
N ASN A 24 -1.68 -1.39 2.63
CA ASN A 24 -2.76 -0.44 2.39
C ASN A 24 -2.43 0.41 1.14
N LEU A 25 -2.95 -0.03 -0.01
CA LEU A 25 -2.82 0.64 -1.31
C LEU A 25 -4.07 1.45 -1.57
N GLN A 26 -3.89 2.70 -1.99
CA GLN A 26 -4.96 3.65 -2.27
C GLN A 26 -4.89 4.07 -3.73
N LYS A 27 -6.05 4.18 -4.39
CA LYS A 27 -6.16 4.62 -5.78
C LYS A 27 -6.11 6.14 -5.82
N GLN A 28 -5.09 6.72 -6.43
CA GLN A 28 -4.92 8.17 -6.50
C GLN A 28 -4.36 8.61 -7.86
N LYS A 29 -4.71 9.83 -8.28
CA LYS A 29 -4.00 10.53 -9.35
C LYS A 29 -2.62 10.97 -8.84
N VAL A 30 -1.59 10.65 -9.59
CA VAL A 30 -0.21 11.06 -9.33
C VAL A 30 0.44 11.56 -10.61
N VAL A 31 1.33 12.54 -10.48
CA VAL A 31 2.18 12.98 -11.58
C VAL A 31 3.37 12.03 -11.65
N ARG A 32 3.44 11.23 -12.71
CA ARG A 32 4.57 10.34 -12.98
C ARG A 32 5.19 10.76 -14.31
N SER A 33 6.46 11.16 -14.28
CA SER A 33 7.20 11.60 -15.48
C SER A 33 6.47 12.70 -16.27
N GLY A 34 5.92 13.70 -15.57
CA GLY A 34 5.21 14.84 -16.19
C GLY A 34 3.79 14.56 -16.66
N ARG A 35 3.29 13.31 -16.58
CA ARG A 35 1.91 12.95 -16.93
C ARG A 35 1.10 12.58 -15.69
N THR A 36 -0.14 13.03 -15.66
CA THR A 36 -1.08 12.65 -14.60
C THR A 36 -1.65 11.27 -14.89
N VAL A 37 -1.32 10.30 -14.05
CA VAL A 37 -1.79 8.91 -14.17
C VAL A 37 -2.54 8.49 -12.92
N THR A 38 -3.53 7.62 -13.08
CA THR A 38 -4.20 6.99 -11.93
C THR A 38 -3.43 5.72 -11.58
N ALA A 39 -2.89 5.65 -10.37
CA ALA A 39 -2.09 4.52 -9.92
C ALA A 39 -2.48 4.10 -8.49
N TYR A 40 -2.13 2.86 -8.15
CA TYR A 40 -2.18 2.39 -6.77
C TYR A 40 -0.92 2.86 -6.03
N VAL A 41 -1.13 3.59 -4.95
CA VAL A 41 -0.06 4.20 -4.17
C VAL A 41 -0.20 3.75 -2.72
N CYS A 42 0.93 3.39 -2.11
CA CYS A 42 0.94 2.99 -0.71
C CYS A 42 0.67 4.18 0.22
N THR A 43 -0.11 4.00 1.29
CA THR A 43 -0.41 5.12 2.22
C THR A 43 0.83 5.76 2.82
N SER A 44 1.88 4.98 3.12
CA SER A 44 3.15 5.54 3.58
C SER A 44 3.86 6.40 2.53
N CYS A 45 3.69 6.07 1.24
CA CYS A 45 4.23 6.82 0.11
C CYS A 45 3.51 8.17 -0.05
N ILE A 46 2.20 8.18 0.21
CA ILE A 46 1.38 9.41 0.27
C ILE A 46 1.84 10.27 1.45
N LYS A 47 1.98 9.68 2.64
CA LYS A 47 2.44 10.39 3.84
C LYS A 47 3.85 10.98 3.67
N SER A 48 4.75 10.26 2.99
CA SER A 48 6.12 10.72 2.76
C SER A 48 6.28 11.71 1.60
N GLY A 49 5.17 12.20 1.00
CA GLY A 49 5.23 13.14 -0.13
C GLY A 49 5.82 12.58 -1.43
N LYS A 50 6.10 11.27 -1.51
CA LYS A 50 6.66 10.62 -2.71
C LYS A 50 5.64 10.52 -3.84
N ALA A 51 4.36 10.61 -3.50
CA ALA A 51 3.25 10.63 -4.43
C ALA A 51 2.76 12.06 -4.65
N VAL A 52 3.32 12.72 -5.67
CA VAL A 52 2.94 14.08 -6.05
C VAL A 52 1.53 14.08 -6.63
N ARG A 53 0.62 14.79 -5.98
CA ARG A 53 -0.71 15.05 -6.50
C ARG A 53 -0.61 16.10 -7.61
N PRO A 54 -1.37 15.95 -8.73
CA PRO A 54 -1.48 17.04 -9.68
C PRO A 54 -2.05 18.27 -8.96
N ALA A 55 -1.46 19.45 -9.20
CA ALA A 55 -2.12 20.70 -8.88
C ALA A 55 -3.45 20.73 -9.65
N ARG A 56 -4.52 21.17 -8.97
CA ARG A 56 -5.89 21.14 -9.49
C ARG A 56 -6.02 21.95 -10.76
#